data_AF-A0A2V6ALT6-F1
#
_entry.id   AF-A0A2V6ALT6-F1
#
_cell.length_a   1.000
_cell.length_b   1.000
_cell.length_c   1.000
_cell.angle_alpha   90.00
_cell.angle_beta   90.00
_cell.angle_gamma   90.00
#
_symmetry.space_group_name_H-M   'P 1'
#
loop_
_entity.id
_entity.type
_entity.pdbx_description
1 polymer ?
#
loop_
_entity_poly.entity_id
_entity_poly.type
_entity_poly.pdbx_seq_one_letter_code
_entity_poly.pdbx_strand_id
1 'polypeptide(L)'
;KANYDPAWIPAYTRDGFERIQKLRLTVAEAQFASQFNGARSIAQIARNLRLDLKFAGLTLFRFVELEIVECWPPAASEKGERGSVFKRLGRSIGIGE
;
A
#
# COMPACT_ATOMS: atom_id res chain seq x y z
N LYS A 1 -19.25 11.13 -0.76
CA LYS A 1 -18.32 10.90 0.37
C LYS A 1 -17.65 9.56 0.11
N ALA A 2 -16.37 9.54 -0.26
CA ALA A 2 -15.69 8.29 -0.56
C ALA A 2 -15.55 7.49 0.74
N ASN A 3 -16.46 6.54 0.94
CA ASN A 3 -16.55 5.74 2.15
C ASN A 3 -15.69 4.49 1.96
N TYR A 4 -14.36 4.67 1.91
CA TYR A 4 -13.44 3.54 1.95
C TYR A 4 -13.54 2.89 3.32
N ASP A 5 -13.83 1.59 3.33
CA ASP A 5 -13.88 0.84 4.57
C ASP A 5 -12.47 0.80 5.19
N PRO A 6 -12.29 1.20 6.45
CA PRO A 6 -10.97 1.29 7.07
C PRO A 6 -10.27 -0.07 7.20
N ALA A 7 -10.96 -1.20 7.00
CA ALA A 7 -10.39 -2.53 6.95
C ALA A 7 -9.77 -2.88 5.59
N TRP A 8 -10.05 -2.13 4.52
CA TRP A 8 -9.48 -2.39 3.20
C TRP A 8 -7.97 -2.19 3.16
N ILE A 9 -7.33 -2.93 2.26
CA ILE A 9 -5.89 -3.01 2.09
C ILE A 9 -5.52 -2.24 0.82
N PRO A 10 -4.78 -1.12 0.92
CA PRO A 10 -4.25 -0.40 -0.23
C PRO A 10 -2.94 -1.01 -0.74
N ALA A 11 -2.78 -1.03 -2.06
CA ALA A 11 -1.50 -1.27 -2.71
C ALA A 11 -1.31 -0.40 -3.96
N TYR A 12 -0.05 -0.17 -4.33
CA TYR A 12 0.27 0.51 -5.56
C TYR A 12 -0.20 -0.30 -6.77
N THR A 13 -0.78 0.40 -7.74
CA THR A 13 -0.95 -0.13 -9.09
C THR A 13 0.41 -0.27 -9.76
N ARG A 14 0.47 -0.99 -10.89
CA ARG A 14 1.71 -1.18 -11.67
C ARG A 14 2.38 0.16 -11.99
N ASP A 15 1.60 1.15 -12.41
CA ASP A 15 2.06 2.47 -12.83
C ASP A 15 2.01 3.51 -11.70
N GLY A 16 1.27 3.21 -10.62
CA GLY A 16 1.03 4.12 -9.50
C GLY A 16 2.28 4.46 -8.71
N PHE A 17 3.22 3.50 -8.57
CA PHE A 17 4.48 3.77 -7.90
C PHE A 17 5.32 4.84 -8.62
N GLU A 18 5.30 4.88 -9.96
CA GLU A 18 6.00 5.95 -10.69
C GLU A 18 5.25 7.28 -10.58
N ARG A 19 3.91 7.25 -10.70
CA ARG A 19 3.06 8.45 -10.62
C ARG A 19 3.21 9.17 -9.28
N ILE A 20 3.27 8.45 -8.17
CA ILE A 20 3.37 9.07 -6.85
C ILE A 20 4.69 9.83 -6.63
N GLN A 21 5.78 9.40 -7.26
CA GLN A 21 7.08 10.09 -7.18
C GLN A 21 7.06 11.47 -7.84
N LYS A 22 6.16 11.67 -8.83
CA LYS A 22 6.00 12.93 -9.56
C LYS A 22 4.98 13.86 -8.89
N LEU A 23 4.26 13.38 -7.87
CA LEU A 23 3.23 14.14 -7.18
C LEU A 23 3.86 15.02 -6.10
N ARG A 24 3.38 16.27 -5.97
CA ARG A 24 3.72 17.09 -4.81
C ARG A 24 2.91 16.63 -3.60
N LEU A 25 3.59 15.96 -2.68
CA LEU A 25 3.04 15.44 -1.43
C LEU A 25 3.48 16.31 -0.24
N THR A 26 2.60 16.45 0.72
CA THR A 26 2.99 16.84 2.08
C THR A 26 3.77 15.71 2.75
N VAL A 27 4.49 16.02 3.82
CA VAL A 27 5.24 15.01 4.61
C VAL A 27 4.31 13.90 5.09
N ALA A 28 3.12 14.25 5.58
CA ALA A 28 2.15 13.29 6.08
C ALA A 28 1.59 12.37 4.97
N GLU A 29 1.33 12.90 3.77
CA GLU A 29 0.89 12.09 2.63
C GLU A 29 1.99 11.13 2.15
N ALA A 30 3.24 11.60 2.07
CA ALA A 30 4.38 10.75 1.70
C ALA A 30 4.63 9.64 2.73
N GLN A 31 4.53 9.97 4.02
CA GLN A 31 4.62 8.98 5.09
C GLN A 31 3.49 7.95 5.00
N PHE A 32 2.25 8.40 4.80
CA PHE A 32 1.11 7.53 4.60
C PHE A 32 1.32 6.57 3.42
N ALA A 33 1.74 7.11 2.28
CA ALA A 33 1.96 6.33 1.07
C ALA A 33 3.14 5.33 1.19
N SER A 34 4.17 5.68 1.97
CA SER A 34 5.31 4.78 2.24
C SER A 34 4.91 3.48 2.96
N GLN A 35 3.74 3.44 3.60
CA GLN A 35 3.28 2.27 4.35
C GLN A 35 2.50 1.27 3.49
N PHE A 36 2.17 1.61 2.23
CA PHE A 36 1.43 0.72 1.34
C PHE A 36 2.31 -0.45 0.90
N ASN A 37 1.87 -1.65 1.24
CA ASN A 37 2.58 -2.90 0.94
C ASN A 37 1.64 -4.05 0.57
N GLY A 38 0.35 -3.77 0.36
CA GLY A 38 -0.65 -4.78 0.02
C GLY A 38 -0.98 -5.77 1.15
N ALA A 39 -0.58 -5.49 2.40
CA ALA A 39 -0.87 -6.37 3.54
C ALA A 39 -1.55 -5.66 4.72
N ARG A 40 -1.31 -4.36 4.92
CA ARG A 40 -1.89 -3.60 6.04
C ARG A 40 -3.16 -2.89 5.63
N SER A 41 -4.15 -2.86 6.51
CA SER A 41 -5.35 -2.06 6.29
C SER A 41 -5.12 -0.57 6.50
N ILE A 42 -6.02 0.26 5.98
CA ILE A 42 -6.01 1.72 6.15
C ILE A 42 -5.98 2.08 7.64
N ALA A 43 -6.80 1.41 8.47
CA ALA A 43 -6.83 1.61 9.92
C ALA A 43 -5.48 1.29 10.58
N GLN A 44 -4.83 0.20 10.17
CA GLN A 44 -3.53 -0.20 10.71
C GLN A 44 -2.45 0.82 10.36
N ILE A 45 -2.46 1.33 9.12
CA ILE A 45 -1.52 2.35 8.65
C ILE A 45 -1.73 3.66 9.41
N ALA A 46 -2.98 4.15 9.47
CA ALA A 46 -3.32 5.38 10.17
C ALA A 46 -2.92 5.32 11.65
N ARG A 47 -3.19 4.19 12.32
CA ARG A 47 -2.77 3.95 13.71
C ARG A 47 -1.25 3.99 13.87
N ASN A 48 -0.50 3.35 12.98
CA ASN A 48 0.97 3.32 13.06
C ASN A 48 1.58 4.73 12.95
N LEU A 49 1.03 5.54 12.05
CA LEU A 49 1.51 6.91 11.80
C LEU A 49 0.85 7.96 12.71
N ARG A 50 -0.05 7.57 13.61
CA ARG A 50 -0.86 8.47 14.44
C ARG A 50 -1.62 9.53 13.61
N LEU A 51 -2.12 9.12 12.45
CA LEU A 51 -2.93 9.96 11.56
C LEU A 51 -4.43 9.79 11.86
N ASP A 52 -5.20 10.85 11.64
CA ASP A 52 -6.66 10.79 11.72
C ASP A 52 -7.24 9.98 10.55
N LEU A 53 -8.29 9.19 10.82
CA LEU A 53 -8.93 8.37 9.78
C LEU A 53 -9.57 9.20 8.66
N LYS A 54 -10.02 10.44 8.93
CA LYS A 54 -10.52 11.33 7.87
C LYS A 54 -9.37 11.77 6.97
N PHE A 55 -8.20 12.08 7.53
CA PHE A 55 -7.00 12.39 6.74
C PHE A 55 -6.58 11.22 5.86
N ALA A 56 -6.51 10.01 6.44
CA ALA A 56 -6.17 8.79 5.72
C ALA A 56 -7.18 8.53 4.58
N GLY A 57 -8.48 8.67 4.84
CA GLY A 57 -9.52 8.49 3.84
C GLY A 57 -9.48 9.50 2.70
N LEU A 58 -9.27 10.79 2.99
CA LEU A 58 -9.15 11.83 1.97
C LEU A 58 -7.90 11.65 1.09
N THR A 59 -6.77 11.34 1.73
CA THR A 59 -5.51 11.06 1.01
C THR A 59 -5.64 9.83 0.14
N LEU A 60 -6.25 8.76 0.66
CA LEU A 60 -6.49 7.54 -0.10
C LEU A 60 -7.42 7.79 -1.29
N PHE A 61 -8.51 8.54 -1.10
CA PHE A 61 -9.41 8.92 -2.18
C PHE A 61 -8.65 9.62 -3.32
N ARG A 62 -7.81 10.61 -2.99
CA ARG A 62 -6.95 11.27 -3.99
C ARG A 62 -6.07 10.27 -4.74
N PHE A 63 -5.47 9.30 -4.06
CA PHE A 63 -4.59 8.32 -4.69
C PHE A 63 -5.35 7.32 -5.57
N VAL A 64 -6.55 6.91 -5.19
CA VAL A 64 -7.39 6.02 -6.02
C VAL A 64 -7.87 6.76 -7.26
N GLU A 65 -8.34 8.00 -7.14
CA GLU A 65 -8.78 8.81 -8.29
C GLU A 65 -7.66 9.11 -9.30
N LEU A 66 -6.40 9.14 -8.83
CA LEU A 66 -5.21 9.28 -9.69
C LEU A 66 -4.68 7.94 -10.21
N GLU A 67 -5.38 6.83 -9.91
CA GLU A 67 -5.02 5.45 -10.23
C GLU A 67 -3.63 5.06 -9.69
N ILE A 68 -3.22 5.68 -8.58
CA ILE A 68 -1.96 5.41 -7.89
C ILE A 68 -2.09 4.15 -7.03
N VAL A 69 -3.25 3.98 -6.42
CA VAL A 69 -3.53 2.90 -5.47
C VAL A 69 -4.84 2.21 -5.83
N GLU A 70 -4.85 0.89 -5.69
CA GLU A 70 -6.06 0.07 -5.66
C GLU A 70 -6.27 -0.47 -4.24
N CYS A 71 -7.54 -0.71 -3.89
CA CYS A 71 -7.92 -1.20 -2.57
C CYS A 71 -8.82 -2.42 -2.68
N TRP A 72 -8.64 -3.39 -1.79
CA TRP A 72 -9.49 -4.57 -1.70
C TRP A 72 -9.83 -4.89 -0.24
N PRO A 73 -10.97 -5.57 0.01
CA PRO A 73 -11.27 -6.07 1.34
C PRO A 73 -10.17 -7.02 1.82
N PRO A 74 -9.93 -7.10 3.14
CA PRO A 74 -9.02 -8.11 3.65
C PRO A 74 -9.57 -9.47 3.22
N ALA A 75 -8.76 -10.23 2.48
CA ALA A 75 -9.13 -11.59 2.11
C ALA A 75 -9.51 -12.32 3.40
N ALA A 76 -10.70 -12.92 3.45
CA ALA A 76 -11.15 -13.68 4.61
C ALA A 76 -10.02 -14.64 4.99
N SER A 77 -9.38 -14.36 6.13
CA SER A 77 -8.12 -14.99 6.48
C SER A 77 -8.39 -16.44 6.82
N GLU A 78 -8.26 -17.33 5.84
CA GLU A 78 -7.69 -18.63 6.11
C GLU A 78 -6.22 -18.38 6.48
N LYS A 79 -6.03 -18.24 7.80
CA LYS A 79 -4.79 -18.32 8.55
C LYS A 79 -3.63 -18.90 7.73
N GLY A 80 -2.76 -18.02 7.25
CA GLY A 80 -1.58 -18.43 6.50
C GLY A 80 -0.58 -17.30 6.46
N GLU A 81 0.40 -17.36 7.35
CA GLU A 81 1.68 -16.67 7.23
C GLU A 81 2.15 -16.74 5.77
N ARG A 82 2.03 -15.64 5.03
CA ARG A 82 2.72 -15.49 3.74
C ARG A 82 3.61 -14.28 3.82
N GLY A 83 4.73 -14.52 4.49
CA GLY A 83 5.93 -13.74 4.26
C GLY A 83 6.24 -13.69 2.76
N SER A 84 6.73 -12.53 2.33
CA SER A 84 7.83 -12.44 1.37
C SER A 84 7.62 -13.18 0.04
N VAL A 85 6.69 -12.69 -0.78
CA VAL A 85 6.58 -13.09 -2.20
C VAL A 85 7.46 -12.25 -3.15
N PHE A 86 8.39 -11.45 -2.64
CA PHE A 86 9.34 -10.66 -3.44
C PHE A 86 10.83 -10.99 -3.18
N LYS A 87 11.16 -12.24 -2.85
CA LYS A 87 12.57 -12.66 -2.74
C LYS A 87 12.86 -13.86 -3.64
N ARG A 88 13.35 -13.58 -4.86
CA ARG A 88 14.39 -14.30 -5.63
C ARG A 88 14.09 -14.37 -7.14
N LEU A 89 14.54 -13.37 -7.88
CA LEU A 89 15.09 -13.63 -9.22
C LEU A 89 16.37 -12.82 -9.40
N GLY A 90 17.45 -13.33 -8.82
CA GLY A 90 18.75 -12.68 -8.78
C GLY A 90 19.77 -13.53 -8.02
N ARG A 91 19.94 -14.79 -8.42
CA ARG A 91 21.15 -15.54 -8.10
C ARG A 91 21.48 -16.45 -9.27
N SER A 92 22.36 -15.93 -10.11
CA SER A 92 23.08 -16.60 -11.18
C SER A 92 23.55 -17.97 -10.68
N ILE A 93 23.16 -19.02 -11.39
CA ILE A 93 23.66 -20.38 -11.21
C ILE A 93 25.11 -20.38 -11.70
N GLY A 94 26.05 -20.53 -10.75
CA GLY A 94 27.40 -21.01 -11.01
C GLY A 94 27.51 -22.42 -10.46
N ILE A 95 27.64 -23.39 -11.35
CA ILE A 95 28.05 -24.79 -11.18
C ILE A 95 29.17 -24.92 -12.22
N GLY A 96 30.46 -25.04 -11.84
CA GLY A 96 31.17 -26.31 -11.54
C GLY A 96 31.48 -27.03 -12.86
N GLU A 97 32.70 -27.35 -13.30
CA GLU A 97 34.03 -27.53 -12.68
C GLU A 97 35.13 -26.80 -13.49
#